data_AF-A0A3N5H571-F1
#
_entry.id   AF-A0A3N5H571-F1
#
_cell.length_a   1.000
_cell.length_b   1.000
_cell.length_c   1.000
_cell.angle_alpha   90.00
_cell.angle_beta   90.00
_cell.angle_gamma   90.00
#
_symmetry.space_group_name_H-M   'P 1'
#
loop_
_entity.id
_entity.type
_entity.pdbx_description
1 polymer ?
#
loop_
_entity_poly.entity_id
_entity_poly.type
_entity_poly.pdbx_seq_one_letter_code
_entity_poly.pdbx_strand_id
1 'polypeptide(L)'
;MTRGEAHGGYLCRLETLEGGELPRLARESLEEDGQPSQGAGLLVSVVKKVVRLAYDGPHTYGRRGAHWYGKHHALAARLSTALGVTVHAYVFDPEELEQVVTYGGGHRVGGETLLYEDVEVDADELSEEAFDKLRERWPMGHLGRLLGLARPELLRLPRARSVLIPLDVDAAPLLGPLFGGQAVDPRG
;
A
#
# COMPACT_ATOMS: atom_id res chain seq x y z
N MET A 1 20.94 10.49 4.53
CA MET A 1 19.54 10.06 4.27
C MET A 1 19.42 8.58 4.59
N THR A 2 18.58 8.17 5.54
CA THR A 2 18.24 6.75 5.71
C THR A 2 17.52 6.28 4.44
N ARG A 3 18.14 5.39 3.66
CA ARG A 3 17.48 4.77 2.51
C ARG A 3 16.18 4.14 3.00
N GLY A 4 15.07 4.43 2.30
CA GLY A 4 13.79 3.79 2.60
C GLY A 4 13.91 2.27 2.47
N GLU A 5 12.92 1.54 2.97
CA GLU A 5 12.84 0.10 2.69
C GLU A 5 11.92 -0.08 1.48
N ALA A 6 12.19 -1.05 0.62
CA ALA A 6 11.29 -1.36 -0.48
C ALA A 6 10.02 -2.02 0.07
N HIS A 7 8.86 -1.53 -0.35
CA HIS A 7 7.58 -2.04 0.10
C HIS A 7 6.44 -1.72 -0.88
N GLY A 8 5.38 -2.50 -0.83
CA GLY A 8 4.15 -2.23 -1.56
C GLY A 8 2.91 -2.42 -0.68
N GLY A 9 1.74 -2.34 -1.31
CA GLY A 9 0.47 -2.56 -0.64
C GLY A 9 -0.68 -1.92 -1.39
N TYR A 10 -1.82 -1.86 -0.71
CA TYR A 10 -3.05 -1.24 -1.19
C TYR A 10 -3.42 -0.09 -0.28
N LEU A 11 -3.84 1.02 -0.86
CA LEU A 11 -4.25 2.21 -0.14
C LEU A 11 -5.64 2.64 -0.56
N CYS A 12 -6.48 3.00 0.39
CA CYS A 12 -7.74 3.68 0.13
C CYS A 12 -8.06 4.63 1.28
N ARG A 13 -9.02 5.53 1.04
CA ARG A 13 -9.50 6.46 2.06
C ARG A 13 -10.86 5.99 2.58
N LEU A 14 -10.95 5.80 3.89
CA LEU A 14 -12.17 5.35 4.57
C LEU A 14 -12.31 6.03 5.92
N GLU A 15 -13.56 6.33 6.28
CA GLU A 15 -13.91 6.80 7.64
C GLU A 15 -14.00 5.64 8.63
N THR A 16 -14.46 4.48 8.16
CA THR A 16 -14.64 3.24 8.92
C THR A 16 -14.38 2.04 8.02
N LEU A 17 -14.03 0.90 8.60
CA LEU A 17 -13.88 -0.37 7.89
C LEU A 17 -14.39 -1.51 8.78
N GLU A 18 -15.52 -2.12 8.40
CA GLU A 18 -16.14 -3.22 9.16
C GLU A 18 -15.32 -4.51 9.09
N GLY A 19 -14.46 -4.65 8.07
CA GLY A 19 -13.41 -5.66 8.00
C GLY A 19 -13.87 -7.10 7.74
N GLY A 20 -15.16 -7.43 7.94
CA GLY A 20 -15.68 -8.79 7.87
C GLY A 20 -15.41 -9.52 6.55
N GLU A 21 -15.43 -8.81 5.42
CA GLU A 21 -15.14 -9.41 4.11
C GLU A 21 -13.65 -9.44 3.76
N LEU A 22 -12.78 -8.72 4.49
CA LEU A 22 -11.37 -8.60 4.12
C LEU A 22 -10.63 -9.94 4.05
N PRO A 23 -10.77 -10.88 5.02
CA PRO A 23 -10.10 -12.18 4.91
C PRO A 23 -10.50 -12.91 3.63
N ARG A 24 -11.80 -12.95 3.32
CA ARG A 24 -12.32 -13.62 2.11
C ARG A 24 -11.77 -12.98 0.84
N LEU A 25 -11.89 -11.65 0.69
CA LEU A 25 -11.40 -10.93 -0.49
C LEU A 25 -9.88 -11.09 -0.66
N ALA A 26 -9.13 -11.10 0.44
CA ALA A 26 -7.69 -11.29 0.43
C ALA A 26 -7.28 -12.72 0.01
N ARG A 27 -7.98 -13.75 0.49
CA ARG A 27 -7.77 -15.14 0.06
C ARG A 27 -8.05 -15.35 -1.42
N GLU A 28 -9.23 -14.93 -1.87
CA GLU A 28 -9.64 -15.07 -3.27
C GLU A 28 -8.69 -14.36 -4.22
N SER A 29 -8.10 -13.23 -3.79
CA SER A 29 -7.11 -12.50 -4.58
C SER A 29 -5.76 -13.23 -4.69
N LEU A 30 -5.29 -13.85 -3.59
CA LEU A 30 -4.08 -14.67 -3.64
C LEU A 30 -4.27 -15.89 -4.53
N GLU A 31 -5.42 -16.55 -4.43
CA GLU A 31 -5.76 -17.73 -5.23
C GLU A 31 -5.79 -17.42 -6.74
N GLU A 32 -6.33 -16.26 -7.13
CA GLU A 32 -6.32 -15.80 -8.53
C GLU A 32 -4.90 -15.63 -9.08
N ASP A 33 -3.97 -15.18 -8.24
CA ASP A 33 -2.55 -15.00 -8.57
C ASP A 33 -1.70 -16.27 -8.31
N GLY A 34 -2.35 -17.40 -8.04
CA GLY A 34 -1.71 -18.70 -7.77
C GLY A 34 -0.84 -18.73 -6.52
N GLN A 35 -1.07 -17.81 -5.57
CA GLN A 35 -0.37 -17.75 -4.29
C GLN A 35 -1.14 -18.49 -3.20
N PRO A 36 -0.45 -19.21 -2.28
CA PRO A 36 -1.10 -19.86 -1.16
C PRO A 36 -1.58 -18.82 -0.14
N SER A 37 -2.81 -19.00 0.36
CA SER A 37 -3.36 -18.24 1.47
C SER A 37 -3.04 -18.84 2.84
N GLN A 38 -2.65 -20.12 2.91
CA GLN A 38 -2.34 -20.82 4.14
C GLN A 38 -1.09 -20.22 4.83
N GLY A 39 -1.25 -19.82 6.09
CA GLY A 39 -0.19 -19.18 6.86
C GLY A 39 0.11 -17.73 6.45
N ALA A 40 -0.71 -17.15 5.56
CA ALA A 40 -0.63 -15.73 5.21
C ALA A 40 -1.59 -14.91 6.08
N GLY A 41 -1.28 -13.62 6.23
CA GLY A 41 -2.13 -12.64 6.89
C GLY A 41 -2.31 -11.38 6.05
N LEU A 42 -3.20 -10.50 6.49
CA LEU A 42 -3.37 -9.16 5.95
C LEU A 42 -3.13 -8.13 7.05
N LEU A 43 -2.02 -7.40 6.95
CA LEU A 43 -1.70 -6.25 7.79
C LEU A 43 -2.56 -5.06 7.35
N VAL A 44 -3.33 -4.53 8.29
CA VAL A 44 -4.14 -3.32 8.11
C VAL A 44 -3.61 -2.22 9.03
N SER A 45 -3.22 -1.09 8.47
CA SER A 45 -2.77 0.09 9.22
C SER A 45 -3.57 1.32 8.80
N VAL A 46 -3.75 2.27 9.71
CA VAL A 46 -4.51 3.49 9.45
C VAL A 46 -3.69 4.70 9.88
N VAL A 47 -3.58 5.70 9.00
CA VAL A 47 -3.07 7.03 9.34
C VAL A 47 -4.07 8.07 8.87
N LYS A 48 -4.56 8.89 9.80
CA LYS A 48 -5.69 9.80 9.61
C LYS A 48 -6.94 9.03 9.18
N LYS A 49 -7.13 8.85 7.87
CA LYS A 49 -8.25 8.12 7.24
C LYS A 49 -7.79 7.27 6.06
N VAL A 50 -6.48 7.11 5.92
CA VAL A 50 -5.87 6.32 4.87
C VAL A 50 -5.62 4.95 5.46
N VAL A 51 -6.30 3.96 4.90
CA VAL A 51 -6.12 2.56 5.23
C VAL A 51 -5.08 2.00 4.28
N ARG A 52 -4.03 1.40 4.85
CA ARG A 52 -3.07 0.58 4.12
C ARG A 52 -3.34 -0.88 4.44
N LEU A 53 -3.49 -1.68 3.39
CA LEU A 53 -3.53 -3.14 3.45
C LEU A 53 -2.27 -3.71 2.78
N ALA A 54 -1.64 -4.69 3.42
CA ALA A 54 -0.51 -5.41 2.85
C ALA A 54 -0.53 -6.85 3.35
N TYR A 55 -0.28 -7.81 2.48
CA TYR A 55 -0.11 -9.19 2.86
C TYR A 55 1.14 -9.38 3.73
N ASP A 56 1.00 -10.20 4.75
CA ASP A 56 2.07 -10.80 5.53
C ASP A 56 2.25 -12.24 5.03
N GLY A 57 3.36 -12.49 4.32
CA GLY A 57 3.66 -13.80 3.76
C GLY A 57 5.03 -13.85 3.08
N PRO A 58 5.50 -15.06 2.69
CA PRO A 58 6.88 -15.25 2.21
C PRO A 58 7.29 -14.42 0.98
N HIS A 59 6.32 -14.00 0.15
CA HIS A 59 6.56 -13.30 -1.10
C HIS A 59 6.33 -11.78 -1.02
N THR A 60 6.04 -11.23 0.18
CA THR A 60 5.50 -9.87 0.32
C THR A 60 6.51 -8.84 0.84
N TYR A 61 7.70 -9.29 1.25
CA TYR A 61 8.75 -8.48 1.88
C TYR A 61 9.89 -8.09 0.93
N GLY A 62 10.56 -6.98 1.27
CA GLY A 62 11.72 -6.46 0.53
C GLY A 62 11.40 -6.05 -0.90
N ARG A 63 12.45 -5.89 -1.73
CA ARG A 63 12.32 -5.45 -3.13
C ARG A 63 11.44 -6.38 -3.95
N ARG A 64 11.67 -7.70 -3.86
CA ARG A 64 10.85 -8.70 -4.56
C ARG A 64 9.37 -8.58 -4.17
N GLY A 65 9.08 -8.40 -2.88
CA GLY A 65 7.70 -8.23 -2.41
C GLY A 65 7.07 -6.93 -2.85
N ALA A 66 7.81 -5.82 -2.81
CA ALA A 66 7.35 -4.54 -3.34
C ALA A 66 6.93 -4.67 -4.81
N HIS A 67 7.78 -5.28 -5.65
CA HIS A 67 7.51 -5.50 -7.07
C HIS A 67 6.34 -6.45 -7.35
N TRP A 68 6.11 -7.41 -6.45
CA TRP A 68 4.95 -8.30 -6.55
C TRP A 68 3.63 -7.53 -6.45
N TYR A 69 3.52 -6.52 -5.58
CA TYR A 69 2.33 -5.64 -5.52
C TYR A 69 2.09 -4.84 -6.82
N GLY A 70 3.14 -4.59 -7.60
CA GLY A 70 3.04 -3.96 -8.92
C GLY A 70 2.40 -4.86 -9.98
N LYS A 71 2.20 -6.15 -9.67
CA LYS A 71 1.59 -7.15 -10.55
C LYS A 71 0.32 -7.76 -9.95
N HIS A 72 0.25 -7.85 -8.63
CA HIS A 72 -0.91 -8.38 -7.91
C HIS A 72 -1.99 -7.31 -7.76
N HIS A 73 -2.96 -7.31 -8.66
CA HIS A 73 -4.02 -6.29 -8.70
C HIS A 73 -5.40 -6.82 -8.28
N ALA A 74 -5.52 -8.12 -8.12
CA ALA A 74 -6.74 -8.84 -7.76
C ALA A 74 -7.41 -8.27 -6.50
N LEU A 75 -6.63 -7.93 -5.48
CA LEU A 75 -7.16 -7.35 -4.24
C LEU A 75 -7.63 -5.91 -4.41
N ALA A 76 -6.89 -5.09 -5.18
CA ALA A 76 -7.30 -3.70 -5.45
C ALA A 76 -8.64 -3.64 -6.18
N ALA A 77 -8.81 -4.49 -7.21
CA ALA A 77 -10.06 -4.61 -7.96
C ALA A 77 -11.21 -5.00 -7.03
N ARG A 78 -11.07 -6.11 -6.28
CA ARG A 78 -12.10 -6.60 -5.36
C ARG A 78 -12.48 -5.58 -4.29
N LEU A 79 -11.51 -4.97 -3.63
CA LEU A 79 -11.75 -3.95 -2.61
C LEU A 79 -12.45 -2.73 -3.19
N SER A 80 -12.08 -2.29 -4.40
CA SER A 80 -12.73 -1.13 -5.03
C SER A 80 -14.21 -1.36 -5.34
N THR A 81 -14.59 -2.61 -5.63
CA THR A 81 -15.99 -3.01 -5.80
C THR A 81 -16.71 -3.12 -4.46
N ALA A 82 -16.15 -3.90 -3.52
CA ALA A 82 -16.80 -4.22 -2.25
C ALA A 82 -17.01 -2.97 -1.38
N LEU A 83 -16.05 -2.04 -1.41
CA LEU A 83 -16.07 -0.84 -0.58
C LEU A 83 -16.65 0.39 -1.29
N GLY A 84 -16.88 0.32 -2.60
CA GLY A 84 -17.35 1.46 -3.40
C GLY A 84 -16.39 2.65 -3.41
N VAL A 85 -15.10 2.44 -3.17
CA VAL A 85 -14.06 3.48 -3.16
C VAL A 85 -12.95 3.17 -4.16
N THR A 86 -12.14 4.19 -4.46
CA THR A 86 -10.89 3.99 -5.20
C THR A 86 -9.84 3.30 -4.32
N VAL A 87 -9.15 2.32 -4.90
CA VAL A 87 -8.05 1.59 -4.25
C VAL A 87 -6.79 1.69 -5.10
N HIS A 88 -5.67 2.01 -4.47
CA HIS A 88 -4.38 2.21 -5.11
C HIS A 88 -3.44 1.07 -4.72
N ALA A 89 -3.11 0.19 -5.66
CA ALA A 89 -1.98 -0.71 -5.52
C ALA A 89 -0.70 0.10 -5.77
N TYR A 90 0.31 -0.02 -4.91
CA TYR A 90 1.53 0.77 -5.04
C TYR A 90 2.79 -0.05 -4.82
N VAL A 91 3.87 0.41 -5.43
CA VAL A 91 5.25 -0.06 -5.27
C VAL A 91 6.12 1.13 -4.93
N PHE A 92 6.92 0.99 -3.88
CA PHE A 92 8.03 1.87 -3.61
C PHE A 92 9.29 1.02 -3.50
N ASP A 93 10.19 1.16 -4.46
CA ASP A 93 11.55 0.66 -4.39
C ASP A 93 12.49 1.89 -4.40
N PRO A 94 13.19 2.18 -3.29
CA PRO A 94 14.04 3.36 -3.18
C PRO A 94 15.27 3.31 -4.10
N GLU A 95 15.56 2.18 -4.74
CA GLU A 95 16.70 2.01 -5.64
C GLU A 95 16.30 1.96 -7.11
N GLU A 96 15.02 1.78 -7.42
CA GLU A 96 14.60 1.44 -8.79
C GLU A 96 13.40 2.24 -9.28
N LEU A 97 12.29 2.23 -8.53
CA LEU A 97 11.03 2.74 -9.06
C LEU A 97 10.01 3.16 -8.00
N GLU A 98 9.07 3.97 -8.46
CA GLU A 98 7.78 4.20 -7.81
C GLU A 98 6.67 3.87 -8.79
N GLN A 99 5.65 3.16 -8.32
CA GLN A 99 4.50 2.81 -9.15
C GLN A 99 3.22 2.91 -8.34
N VAL A 100 2.17 3.37 -9.00
CA VAL A 100 0.80 3.36 -8.50
C VAL A 100 -0.12 2.86 -9.60
N VAL A 101 -1.00 1.92 -9.28
CA VAL A 101 -2.09 1.46 -10.16
C VAL A 101 -3.40 1.65 -9.41
N THR A 102 -4.35 2.34 -10.04
CA THR A 102 -5.59 2.77 -9.40
C THR A 102 -6.78 1.99 -9.93
N TYR A 103 -7.60 1.49 -9.01
CA TYR A 103 -8.81 0.72 -9.29
C TYR A 103 -10.05 1.42 -8.73
N GLY A 104 -11.15 1.36 -9.49
CA GLY A 104 -12.47 1.86 -9.11
C GLY A 104 -13.56 0.97 -9.69
N GLY A 105 -14.48 0.50 -8.84
CA GLY A 105 -15.56 -0.40 -9.25
C GLY A 105 -15.08 -1.66 -9.97
N GLY A 106 -13.94 -2.22 -9.56
CA GLY A 106 -13.35 -3.43 -10.12
C GLY A 106 -12.45 -3.21 -11.35
N HIS A 107 -12.38 -2.01 -11.89
CA HIS A 107 -11.65 -1.72 -13.12
C HIS A 107 -10.42 -0.87 -12.85
N ARG A 108 -9.36 -1.05 -13.65
CA ARG A 108 -8.22 -0.14 -13.67
C ARG A 108 -8.66 1.21 -14.25
N VAL A 109 -8.57 2.26 -13.46
CA VAL A 109 -8.99 3.63 -13.83
C VAL A 109 -7.83 4.62 -13.93
N GLY A 110 -6.61 4.20 -13.58
CA GLY A 110 -5.43 5.05 -13.72
C GLY A 110 -4.17 4.40 -13.17
N GLY A 111 -3.10 5.17 -13.14
CA GLY A 111 -1.81 4.77 -12.59
C GLY A 111 -0.66 5.55 -13.18
N GLU A 112 0.49 5.45 -12.53
CA GLU A 112 1.72 6.13 -12.88
C GLU A 112 2.89 5.22 -12.49
N THR A 113 3.92 5.16 -13.34
CA THR A 113 5.18 4.48 -13.04
C THR A 113 6.30 5.45 -13.33
N LEU A 114 7.27 5.54 -12.42
CA LEU A 114 8.51 6.27 -12.59
C LEU A 114 9.67 5.32 -12.29
N LEU A 115 10.53 5.10 -13.28
CA LEU A 115 11.83 4.48 -13.07
C LEU A 115 12.83 5.60 -12.78
N TYR A 116 13.67 5.46 -11.75
CA TYR A 116 14.60 6.53 -11.41
C TYR A 116 15.69 6.73 -12.47
N GLU A 117 16.02 5.70 -13.24
CA GLU A 117 16.96 5.80 -14.36
C GLU A 117 16.46 6.72 -15.49
N ASP A 118 15.15 6.87 -15.64
CA ASP A 118 14.52 7.74 -16.65
C ASP A 118 14.44 9.20 -16.17
N VAL A 119 14.81 9.49 -14.92
CA VAL A 119 14.76 10.85 -14.38
C VAL A 119 16.01 11.61 -14.81
N GLU A 120 15.87 12.44 -15.83
CA GLU A 120 16.89 13.41 -16.22
C GLU A 120 16.96 14.54 -15.19
N VAL A 121 17.95 14.48 -14.29
CA VAL A 121 18.25 15.55 -13.34
C VAL A 121 19.72 15.91 -13.47
N ASP A 122 20.02 17.19 -13.66
CA ASP A 122 21.39 17.68 -13.52
C ASP A 122 21.73 17.75 -12.03
N ALA A 123 22.44 16.74 -11.54
CA ALA A 123 22.76 16.59 -10.12
C ALA A 123 23.71 17.68 -9.60
N ASP A 124 24.45 18.35 -10.48
CA ASP A 124 25.40 19.40 -10.12
C ASP A 124 24.70 20.77 -9.98
N GLU A 125 23.52 20.93 -10.59
CA GLU A 125 22.75 22.19 -10.56
C GLU A 125 21.56 22.16 -9.58
N LEU A 126 21.08 20.97 -9.19
CA LEU A 126 19.86 20.85 -8.41
C LEU A 126 20.11 20.84 -6.90
N SER A 127 19.68 21.89 -6.21
CA SER A 127 19.67 21.93 -4.74
C SER A 127 18.81 20.80 -4.13
N GLU A 128 19.12 20.40 -2.89
CA GLU A 128 18.35 19.39 -2.16
C GLU A 128 16.87 19.77 -2.01
N GLU A 129 16.56 21.06 -1.77
CA GLU A 129 15.18 21.55 -1.68
C GLU A 129 14.43 21.44 -3.02
N ALA A 130 15.10 21.73 -4.13
CA ALA A 130 14.54 21.57 -5.46
C ALA A 130 14.29 20.09 -5.79
N PHE A 131 15.18 19.20 -5.34
CA PHE A 131 15.02 17.76 -5.50
C PHE A 131 13.82 17.25 -4.71
N ASP A 132 13.63 17.72 -3.49
CA ASP A 132 12.48 17.36 -2.66
C ASP A 132 11.16 17.76 -3.29
N LYS A 133 11.08 19.00 -3.82
CA LYS A 133 9.91 19.47 -4.58
C LYS A 133 9.65 18.64 -5.84
N LEU A 134 10.70 18.16 -6.50
CA LEU A 134 10.56 17.25 -7.63
C LEU A 134 9.94 15.91 -7.20
N ARG A 135 10.41 15.33 -6.09
CA ARG A 135 9.90 14.06 -5.54
C ARG A 135 8.45 14.13 -5.07
N GLU A 136 7.94 15.32 -4.75
CA GLU A 136 6.50 15.53 -4.48
C GLU A 136 5.61 15.34 -5.72
N ARG A 137 6.20 15.45 -6.92
CA ARG A 137 5.49 15.23 -8.18
C ARG A 137 5.54 13.79 -8.66
N TRP A 138 6.48 12.99 -8.14
CA TRP A 138 6.62 11.56 -8.44
C TRP A 138 5.42 10.75 -7.93
N PRO A 139 5.23 9.49 -8.38
CA PRO A 139 4.03 8.71 -8.09
C PRO A 139 3.64 8.66 -6.60
N MET A 140 4.57 8.42 -5.68
CA MET A 140 4.23 8.39 -4.24
C MET A 140 3.96 9.79 -3.67
N GLY A 141 4.57 10.84 -4.21
CA GLY A 141 4.28 12.23 -3.82
C GLY A 141 2.89 12.66 -4.28
N HIS A 142 2.54 12.33 -5.53
CA HIS A 142 1.22 12.54 -6.09
C HIS A 142 0.15 11.76 -5.33
N LEU A 143 0.37 10.47 -5.07
CA LEU A 143 -0.54 9.64 -4.27
C LEU A 143 -0.73 10.20 -2.86
N GLY A 144 0.35 10.66 -2.22
CA GLY A 144 0.27 11.35 -0.93
C GLY A 144 -0.71 12.52 -0.98
N ARG A 145 -0.55 13.43 -1.95
CA ARG A 145 -1.44 14.60 -2.11
C ARG A 145 -2.90 14.19 -2.32
N LEU A 146 -3.16 13.18 -3.18
CA LEU A 146 -4.50 12.64 -3.42
C LEU A 146 -5.14 12.13 -2.12
N LEU A 147 -4.37 11.45 -1.28
CA LEU A 147 -4.85 10.86 -0.02
C LEU A 147 -4.83 11.84 1.17
N GLY A 148 -4.29 13.05 1.00
CA GLY A 148 -4.12 14.04 2.06
C GLY A 148 -2.98 13.72 3.04
N LEU A 149 -1.93 13.06 2.55
CA LEU A 149 -0.70 12.74 3.28
C LEU A 149 0.51 13.41 2.63
N ALA A 150 1.48 13.83 3.44
CA ALA A 150 2.79 14.17 2.92
C ALA A 150 3.51 12.89 2.45
N ARG A 151 4.38 13.02 1.43
CA ARG A 151 5.19 11.90 0.92
C ARG A 151 5.91 11.13 2.04
N PRO A 152 6.57 11.78 3.02
CA PRO A 152 7.21 11.05 4.12
C PRO A 152 6.24 10.32 5.06
N GLU A 153 4.98 10.78 5.19
CA GLU A 153 3.96 10.06 5.96
C GLU A 153 3.58 8.76 5.24
N LEU A 154 3.36 8.85 3.92
CA LEU A 154 3.02 7.72 3.07
C LEU A 154 4.10 6.63 3.10
N LEU A 155 5.38 7.02 2.94
CA LEU A 155 6.52 6.10 2.96
C LEU A 155 6.81 5.51 4.36
N ARG A 156 6.20 6.05 5.42
CA ARG A 156 6.29 5.50 6.77
C ARG A 156 5.12 4.59 7.13
N LEU A 157 4.09 4.48 6.30
CA LEU A 157 2.94 3.58 6.54
C LEU A 157 3.33 2.13 6.80
N PRO A 158 4.34 1.53 6.14
CA PRO A 158 4.77 0.19 6.50
C PRO A 158 5.31 0.07 7.91
N ARG A 159 5.59 1.16 8.65
CA ARG A 159 6.00 1.16 10.06
C ARG A 159 4.90 1.71 10.99
N ALA A 160 3.72 2.00 10.45
CA ALA A 160 2.59 2.39 11.26
C ALA A 160 2.09 1.18 12.05
N ARG A 161 1.44 1.46 13.19
CA ARG A 161 0.74 0.42 13.96
C ARG A 161 -0.32 -0.23 13.08
N SER A 162 -0.39 -1.54 13.13
CA SER A 162 -1.25 -2.34 12.27
C SER A 162 -2.02 -3.38 13.07
N VAL A 163 -3.04 -3.98 12.47
CA VAL A 163 -3.63 -5.23 12.94
C VAL A 163 -3.31 -6.28 11.90
N LEU A 164 -2.81 -7.44 12.34
CA LEU A 164 -2.68 -8.61 11.49
C LEU A 164 -4.00 -9.37 11.49
N ILE A 165 -4.58 -9.56 10.32
CA ILE A 165 -5.76 -10.40 10.11
C ILE A 165 -5.27 -11.74 9.54
N PRO A 166 -5.30 -12.84 10.30
CA PRO A 166 -4.96 -14.15 9.77
C PRO A 166 -5.95 -14.54 8.66
N LEU A 167 -5.45 -15.10 7.56
CA LEU A 167 -6.30 -15.54 6.45
C LEU A 167 -6.79 -16.99 6.62
N ASP A 168 -6.18 -17.77 7.51
CA ASP A 168 -6.51 -19.16 7.82
C ASP A 168 -7.71 -19.32 8.79
N VAL A 169 -8.19 -18.21 9.37
CA VAL A 169 -9.30 -18.22 10.32
C VAL A 169 -10.45 -17.36 9.81
N ASP A 170 -11.67 -17.91 9.85
CA ASP A 170 -12.89 -17.15 9.58
C ASP A 170 -13.38 -16.46 10.87
N ALA A 171 -12.60 -15.47 11.30
CA ALA A 171 -12.97 -14.57 12.39
C ALA A 171 -13.12 -13.14 11.87
N ALA A 172 -14.16 -12.44 12.33
CA ALA A 172 -14.33 -11.03 12.02
C ALA A 172 -13.17 -10.23 12.65
N PRO A 173 -12.40 -9.45 11.86
CA PRO A 173 -11.28 -8.70 12.41
C PRO A 173 -11.76 -7.51 13.23
N LEU A 174 -11.14 -7.30 14.40
CA LEU A 174 -11.42 -6.14 15.26
C LEU A 174 -10.61 -4.92 14.79
N LEU A 175 -11.16 -4.16 13.83
CA LEU A 175 -10.48 -2.99 13.26
C LEU A 175 -10.83 -1.65 13.93
N GLY A 176 -11.88 -1.60 14.76
CA GLY A 176 -12.30 -0.40 15.49
C GLY A 176 -11.16 0.34 16.22
N PRO A 177 -10.23 -0.35 16.92
CA PRO A 177 -9.10 0.30 17.57
C PRO A 177 -8.15 1.07 16.63
N LEU A 178 -8.07 0.72 15.35
CA LEU A 178 -7.21 1.43 14.39
C LEU A 178 -7.72 2.84 14.10
N PHE A 179 -9.04 3.02 14.02
CA PHE A 179 -9.67 4.32 13.77
C PHE A 179 -9.75 5.19 15.02
N GLY A 180 -9.70 4.59 16.21
CA GLY A 180 -9.60 5.28 17.50
C GLY A 180 -8.16 5.58 17.97
N GLY A 181 -7.13 5.20 17.20
CA GLY A 181 -5.72 5.40 17.58
C GLY A 181 -5.20 4.46 18.69
N GLN A 182 -5.91 3.37 18.98
CA GLN A 182 -5.64 2.45 20.09
C GLN A 182 -4.98 1.13 19.67
N ALA A 183 -4.70 0.90 18.39
CA ALA A 183 -4.06 -0.32 17.93
C ALA A 183 -2.61 -0.48 18.44
N VAL A 184 -2.18 -1.74 18.62
CA VAL A 184 -0.83 -2.17 19.03
C VAL A 184 -0.05 -2.62 17.80
N ASP A 185 1.26 -2.37 17.74
CA ASP A 185 2.10 -2.87 16.64
C ASP A 185 2.29 -4.40 16.76
N PRO A 186 1.89 -5.21 15.75
CA PRO A 186 1.98 -6.66 15.81
C PRO A 186 3.41 -7.15 15.57
N ARG A 187 4.35 -6.26 15.20
CA ARG A 187 5.73 -6.63 14.87
C ARG A 187 6.72 -6.57 16.04
N GLY A 188 6.29 -6.16 17.24
CA GLY A 188 7.07 -6.27 18.48
C GLY A 188 8.48 -5.70 18.41
#